data_AF-A0A2G3PKI1-F1
#
_entry.id   AF-A0A2G3PKI1-F1
#
_cell.length_a   1.000
_cell.length_b   1.000
_cell.length_c   1.000
_cell.angle_alpha   90.00
_cell.angle_beta   90.00
_cell.angle_gamma   90.00
#
_symmetry.space_group_name_H-M   'P 1'
#
loop_
_entity.id
_entity.type
_entity.pdbx_description
1 polymer ?
#
loop_
_entity_poly.entity_id
_entity_poly.type
_entity_poly.pdbx_seq_one_letter_code
_entity_poly.pdbx_strand_id
1 'polypeptide(L)'
;MVTAKTAYKTGKTTTSVLPKLIGLGIAGTGLAHFVVPQAFESITKPAFPENTREWIYANGASETLIGLAISDSRSRVYGLVGLAAYVGFLGSRVVRA
;
A
#
# COMPACT_ATOMS: atom_id res chain seq x y z
N MET A 1 31.58 -34.79 17.88
CA MET A 1 30.18 -34.41 17.58
C MET A 1 29.70 -33.44 18.66
N VAL A 2 29.99 -32.14 18.51
CA VAL A 2 29.40 -31.05 19.32
C VAL A 2 28.95 -29.95 18.36
N THR A 3 27.78 -30.23 17.79
CA THR A 3 26.65 -29.32 17.55
C THR A 3 26.94 -27.92 16.97
N ALA A 4 26.85 -27.84 15.63
CA ALA A 4 26.70 -26.63 14.81
C ALA A 4 25.41 -25.80 15.09
N LYS A 5 24.74 -25.95 16.24
CA LYS A 5 23.52 -25.18 16.58
C LYS A 5 23.82 -23.78 17.13
N THR A 6 25.02 -23.53 17.63
CA THR A 6 25.36 -22.22 18.21
C THR A 6 25.59 -21.15 17.14
N ALA A 7 25.99 -21.54 15.92
CA ALA A 7 26.19 -20.64 14.79
C ALA A 7 24.88 -20.22 14.07
N TYR A 8 23.73 -20.78 14.45
CA TYR A 8 22.44 -20.48 13.81
C TYR A 8 21.82 -19.15 14.27
N LYS A 9 22.31 -18.56 15.37
CA LYS A 9 21.57 -17.50 16.09
C LYS A 9 22.32 -16.17 16.26
N THR A 10 23.11 -15.79 15.27
CA THR A 10 23.74 -14.46 15.19
C THR A 10 23.42 -13.74 13.88
N GLY A 11 22.19 -13.91 13.39
CA GLY A 11 21.59 -12.98 12.44
C GLY A 11 20.62 -12.10 13.21
N LYS A 12 21.08 -10.92 13.65
CA LYS A 12 20.22 -9.86 14.19
C LYS A 12 19.07 -9.70 13.18
N THR A 13 17.84 -10.09 13.54
CA THR A 13 16.66 -9.80 12.73
C THR A 13 16.52 -8.28 12.70
N THR A 14 17.19 -7.64 11.76
CA THR A 14 16.99 -6.24 11.45
C THR A 14 15.53 -6.14 11.03
N THR A 15 14.72 -5.57 11.93
CA THR A 15 13.38 -5.13 11.59
C THR A 15 13.55 -4.24 10.37
N SER A 16 13.13 -4.69 9.19
CA SER A 16 13.37 -3.96 7.96
C SER A 16 12.58 -2.66 8.04
N VAL A 17 13.30 -1.55 8.19
CA VAL A 17 12.72 -0.20 8.29
C VAL A 17 12.11 0.20 6.96
N LEU A 18 12.68 -0.28 5.85
CA LEU A 18 12.27 0.08 4.51
C LEU A 18 10.80 -0.27 4.19
N PRO A 19 10.30 -1.51 4.35
CA PRO A 19 8.89 -1.80 4.13
C PRO A 19 7.96 -1.00 5.04
N LYS A 20 8.41 -0.69 6.27
CA LYS A 20 7.64 0.14 7.19
C LYS A 20 7.48 1.56 6.65
N LEU A 21 8.57 2.18 6.20
CA LEU A 21 8.55 3.51 5.58
C LEU A 21 7.75 3.53 4.28
N ILE A 22 7.87 2.49 3.45
CA ILE A 22 7.07 2.36 2.21
C ILE A 22 5.58 2.30 2.57
N GLY A 23 5.18 1.43 3.50
CA GLY A 23 3.78 1.33 3.92
C GLY A 23 3.25 2.64 4.49
N LEU A 24 4.05 3.37 5.28
CA LEU A 24 3.66 4.67 5.83
C LEU A 24 3.56 5.74 4.74
N GLY A 25 4.44 5.69 3.74
CA GLY A 25 4.36 6.57 2.56
C GLY A 25 3.07 6.34 1.78
N ILE A 26 2.72 5.07 1.49
CA ILE A 26 1.46 4.71 0.83
C ILE A 26 0.27 5.18 1.67
N ALA A 27 0.30 4.96 2.99
CA ALA A 27 -0.77 5.40 3.86
C ALA A 27 -0.91 6.93 3.91
N GLY A 28 0.21 7.64 3.89
CA GLY A 28 0.25 9.10 3.79
C GLY A 28 -0.39 9.61 2.48
N THR A 29 -0.10 8.97 1.35
CA THR A 29 -0.76 9.26 0.07
C THR A 29 -2.27 9.00 0.15
N GLY A 30 -2.68 7.89 0.78
CA GLY A 30 -4.10 7.59 0.98
C GLY A 30 -4.81 8.66 1.81
N LEU A 31 -4.18 9.15 2.89
CA LEU A 31 -4.71 10.27 3.68
C LEU A 31 -4.76 11.58 2.89
N ALA A 32 -3.79 11.83 2.01
CA ALA A 32 -3.76 13.03 1.18
C ALA A 32 -4.99 13.14 0.25
N HIS A 33 -5.56 12.01 -0.19
CA HIS A 33 -6.82 12.01 -0.96
C HIS A 33 -8.00 12.60 -0.17
N PHE A 34 -8.01 12.53 1.17
CA PHE A 34 -9.06 13.13 1.99
C PHE A 34 -8.79 14.60 2.30
N VAL A 35 -7.51 14.97 2.45
CA VAL A 35 -7.10 16.33 2.82
C VAL A 35 -7.11 17.28 1.62
N VAL A 36 -6.53 16.86 0.50
CA VAL A 36 -6.43 17.66 -0.74
C VAL A 36 -6.89 16.84 -1.96
N PRO A 37 -8.13 16.32 -1.96
CA PRO A 37 -8.67 15.53 -3.07
C PRO A 37 -8.57 16.22 -4.45
N GLN A 38 -8.63 17.55 -4.52
CA GLN A 38 -8.52 18.30 -5.77
C GLN A 38 -7.19 18.05 -6.49
N ALA A 39 -6.11 17.77 -5.75
CA ALA A 39 -4.80 17.49 -6.33
C ALA A 39 -4.77 16.16 -7.13
N PHE A 40 -5.75 15.28 -6.91
CA PHE A 40 -5.83 13.95 -7.52
C PHE A 40 -6.85 13.86 -8.66
N GLU A 41 -7.65 14.92 -8.90
CA GLU A 41 -8.73 14.90 -9.88
C GLU A 41 -8.22 14.69 -11.32
N SER A 42 -7.15 15.37 -11.71
CA SER A 42 -6.59 15.27 -13.07
C SER A 42 -6.10 13.85 -13.41
N ILE A 43 -5.59 13.11 -12.42
CA ILE A 43 -5.06 11.76 -12.58
C ILE A 43 -6.17 10.71 -12.45
N THR A 44 -7.18 10.97 -11.61
CA THR A 44 -8.25 10.01 -11.33
C THR A 44 -9.36 10.06 -12.39
N LYS A 45 -9.67 11.24 -12.94
CA LYS A 45 -10.77 11.45 -13.88
C LYS A 45 -10.70 10.59 -15.16
N PRO A 46 -9.53 10.35 -15.78
CA PRO A 46 -9.44 9.46 -16.94
C PRO A 46 -9.89 8.02 -16.65
N ALA A 47 -9.60 7.48 -15.46
CA ALA A 47 -9.97 6.12 -15.08
C ALA A 47 -11.37 6.02 -14.42
N PHE A 48 -11.85 7.14 -13.89
CA PHE A 48 -13.12 7.27 -13.17
C PHE A 48 -13.81 8.57 -13.60
N PRO A 49 -14.37 8.62 -14.82
CA PRO A 49 -15.00 9.84 -15.35
C PRO A 49 -16.30 10.19 -14.62
N GLU A 50 -17.01 9.16 -14.15
CA GLU A 50 -18.19 9.28 -13.30
C GLU A 50 -17.79 9.21 -11.82
N ASN A 51 -18.39 10.07 -11.00
CA ASN A 51 -18.17 10.13 -9.55
C ASN A 51 -16.69 10.21 -9.16
N THR A 52 -15.86 10.93 -9.94
CA THR A 52 -14.40 11.04 -9.73
C THR A 52 -14.05 11.33 -8.27
N ARG A 53 -14.80 12.23 -7.62
CA ARG A 53 -14.56 12.62 -6.23
C ARG A 53 -14.80 11.50 -5.22
N GLU A 54 -15.82 10.69 -5.42
CA GLU A 54 -16.08 9.52 -4.58
C GLU A 54 -14.98 8.48 -4.76
N TRP A 55 -14.54 8.28 -6.01
CA TRP A 55 -13.43 7.38 -6.32
C TRP A 55 -12.09 7.84 -5.73
N ILE A 56 -11.84 9.16 -5.66
CA ILE A 56 -10.67 9.72 -4.95
C ILE A 56 -10.68 9.29 -3.47
N TYR A 57 -11.82 9.38 -2.79
CA TYR A 57 -11.91 8.94 -1.39
C TYR A 57 -11.83 7.41 -1.24
N ALA A 58 -12.43 6.65 -2.15
CA ALA A 58 -12.35 5.19 -2.15
C ALA A 58 -10.91 4.69 -2.38
N ASN A 59 -10.18 5.32 -3.30
CA ASN A 59 -8.77 5.09 -3.53
C ASN A 59 -7.95 5.45 -2.28
N GLY A 60 -8.19 6.63 -1.70
CA GLY A 60 -7.56 7.07 -0.47
C GLY A 60 -7.73 6.10 0.70
N ALA A 61 -8.95 5.58 0.89
CA ALA A 61 -9.24 4.58 1.93
C ALA A 61 -8.44 3.29 1.69
N SER A 62 -8.43 2.82 0.44
CA SER A 62 -7.75 1.59 0.03
C SER A 62 -6.24 1.70 0.27
N GLU A 63 -5.61 2.77 -0.22
CA GLU A 63 -4.19 3.04 -0.03
C GLU A 63 -3.82 3.19 1.45
N THR A 64 -4.66 3.88 2.24
CA THR A 64 -4.45 4.02 3.69
C THR A 64 -4.39 2.64 4.36
N LEU A 65 -5.38 1.78 4.11
CA LEU A 65 -5.44 0.45 4.71
C LEU A 65 -4.31 -0.46 4.23
N ILE A 66 -4.01 -0.44 2.93
CA ILE A 66 -2.90 -1.21 2.34
C ILE A 66 -1.56 -0.77 2.93
N GLY A 67 -1.31 0.54 2.99
CA GLY A 67 -0.09 1.11 3.53
C GLY A 67 0.11 0.73 5.00
N LEU A 68 -0.91 0.90 5.83
CA LEU A 68 -0.88 0.48 7.23
C LEU A 68 -0.63 -1.03 7.38
N ALA A 69 -1.28 -1.85 6.54
CA ALA A 69 -1.09 -3.29 6.55
C ALA A 69 0.33 -3.71 6.15
N ILE A 70 0.97 -3.01 5.21
CA ILE A 70 2.38 -3.24 4.81
C ILE A 70 3.35 -2.80 5.92
N SER A 71 3.02 -1.71 6.62
CA SER A 71 3.86 -1.15 7.68
C SER A 71 3.99 -2.07 8.88
N ASP A 72 2.95 -2.81 9.23
CA ASP A 72 3.00 -3.84 10.26
C ASP A 72 3.55 -5.17 9.68
N SER A 73 4.63 -5.66 10.28
CA SER A 73 5.24 -6.94 9.90
C SER A 73 4.29 -8.13 10.00
N ARG A 74 3.28 -8.08 10.87
CA ARG A 74 2.33 -9.18 11.07
C ARG A 74 1.29 -9.25 9.94
N SER A 75 0.87 -8.11 9.40
CA SER A 75 -0.11 -8.02 8.31
C SER A 75 0.49 -7.81 6.92
N ARG A 76 1.82 -7.67 6.81
CA ARG A 76 2.49 -7.26 5.57
C ARG A 76 2.12 -8.08 4.34
N VAL A 77 1.99 -9.40 4.49
CA VAL A 77 1.61 -10.27 3.38
C VAL A 77 0.22 -9.90 2.86
N TYR A 78 -0.74 -9.65 3.75
CA TYR A 78 -2.08 -9.18 3.36
C TYR A 78 -2.03 -7.81 2.71
N GLY A 79 -1.18 -6.90 3.21
CA GLY A 79 -0.96 -5.60 2.59
C GLY A 79 -0.40 -5.69 1.17
N LEU A 80 0.56 -6.58 0.93
CA LEU A 80 1.13 -6.80 -0.42
C LEU A 80 0.13 -7.46 -1.38
N VAL A 81 -0.66 -8.43 -0.91
CA VAL A 81 -1.74 -9.04 -1.70
C VAL A 81 -2.81 -7.99 -2.02
N GLY A 82 -3.20 -7.18 -1.04
CA GLY A 82 -4.13 -6.07 -1.22
C GLY A 82 -3.61 -5.04 -2.23
N LEU A 83 -2.31 -4.70 -2.16
CA LEU A 83 -1.67 -3.81 -3.13
C LEU A 83 -1.74 -4.38 -4.55
N ALA A 84 -1.41 -5.66 -4.73
CA ALA A 84 -1.48 -6.31 -6.03
C ALA A 84 -2.90 -6.32 -6.60
N ALA A 85 -3.90 -6.66 -5.77
CA ALA A 85 -5.30 -6.63 -6.15
C ALA A 85 -5.77 -5.21 -6.52
N TYR A 86 -5.37 -4.20 -5.73
CA TYR A 86 -5.71 -2.80 -5.96
C TYR A 86 -5.11 -2.27 -7.26
N VAL A 87 -3.83 -2.53 -7.53
CA VAL A 87 -3.18 -2.15 -8.80
C VAL A 87 -3.84 -2.86 -9.98
N GLY A 88 -4.17 -4.15 -9.84
CA GLY A 88 -4.91 -4.88 -10.87
C GLY A 88 -6.29 -4.26 -11.15
N PHE A 89 -7.01 -3.86 -10.10
CA PHE A 89 -8.28 -3.16 -10.22
C PHE A 89 -8.13 -1.82 -10.95
N LEU A 90 -7.20 -0.95 -10.53
CA LEU A 90 -6.92 0.33 -11.19
C LEU A 90 -6.54 0.15 -12.66
N GLY A 91 -5.63 -0.78 -12.96
CA GLY A 91 -5.24 -1.11 -14.32
C GLY A 91 -6.43 -1.55 -15.18
N SER A 92 -7.32 -2.38 -14.62
CA SER A 92 -8.52 -2.82 -15.33
C SER A 92 -9.48 -1.68 -15.65
N ARG A 93 -9.55 -0.65 -14.79
CA ARG A 93 -10.38 0.54 -14.99
C ARG A 93 -9.78 1.43 -16.07
N VAL A 94 -8.46 1.66 -16.04
CA VAL A 94 -7.75 2.43 -17.05
C VAL A 94 -7.87 1.81 -18.44
N VAL A 95 -7.79 0.48 -18.55
CA VAL A 95 -7.93 -0.23 -19.85
C VAL A 95 -9.37 -0.18 -20.40
N ARG A 96 -10.37 -0.01 -19.52
CA ARG A 96 -11.80 0.00 -19.90
C ARG A 96 -12.41 1.39 -20.07
N ALA A 97 -11.73 2.43 -19.60
CA ALA A 97 -12.18 3.82 -19.68
C ALA A 97 -11.90 4.42 -21.06
#